data_AF-A0A852F6J3-F1
#
_entry.id   AF-A0A852F6J3-F1
#
_cell.length_a   1.000
_cell.length_b   1.000
_cell.length_c   1.000
_cell.angle_alpha   90.00
_cell.angle_beta   90.00
_cell.angle_gamma   90.00
#
_symmetry.space_group_name_H-M   'P 1'
#
loop_
_entity.id
_entity.type
_entity.pdbx_description
1 polymer ?
#
loop_
_entity_poly.entity_id
_entity_poly.type
_entity_poly.pdbx_seq_one_letter_code
_entity_poly.pdbx_strand_id
1 'polypeptide(L)'
;DFTLCQCMIDQAHQEERPIRQILYLGELLETCHFQSFWQALDENMELLEGITGFEDSVRKFICHVVGITYQHIDRWLLAEMLGDLSESQLRVWMSKYGWTEPEPGRILISNQEENIKPKNIVEKIDFDS
;
A
#
# COMPACT_ATOMS: atom_id res chain seq x y z
N ASP A 1 7.20 -11.89 0.51
CA ASP A 1 8.56 -11.96 1.09
C ASP A 1 8.48 -11.88 2.62
N PHE A 2 7.93 -10.79 3.17
CA PHE A 2 7.78 -10.56 4.61
C PHE A 2 7.27 -11.77 5.44
N THR A 3 6.15 -12.39 5.05
CA THR A 3 5.59 -13.56 5.75
C THR A 3 6.57 -14.74 5.83
N LEU A 4 7.34 -14.99 4.77
CA LEU A 4 8.35 -16.05 4.76
C LEU A 4 9.45 -15.73 5.77
N CYS A 5 9.97 -14.49 5.75
CA CYS A 5 10.97 -14.04 6.71
C CYS A 5 10.48 -14.17 8.16
N GLN A 6 9.24 -13.76 8.45
CA GLN A 6 8.65 -13.91 9.77
C GLN A 6 8.62 -15.39 10.21
N CYS A 7 8.23 -16.31 9.34
CA CYS A 7 8.22 -17.75 9.66
C CYS A 7 9.61 -18.36 9.90
N MET A 8 10.68 -17.70 9.44
CA MET A 8 12.07 -18.16 9.65
C MET A 8 12.65 -17.74 11.00
N ILE A 9 11.95 -16.90 11.77
CA ILE A 9 12.35 -16.44 13.11
C ILE A 9 11.48 -17.16 14.13
N ASP A 10 12.08 -17.80 15.13
CA ASP A 10 11.30 -18.45 16.19
C ASP A 10 10.58 -17.43 17.09
N GLN A 11 9.54 -17.89 17.78
CA GLN A 11 8.68 -17.01 18.57
C GLN A 11 9.44 -16.25 19.67
N ALA A 12 10.44 -16.85 20.30
CA ALA A 12 11.17 -16.18 21.37
C ALA A 12 11.89 -14.93 20.83
N HIS A 13 12.55 -15.05 19.68
CA HIS A 13 13.21 -13.92 19.04
C HIS A 13 12.21 -12.92 18.43
N GLN A 14 11.03 -13.35 18.00
CA GLN A 14 9.99 -12.43 17.50
C GLN A 14 9.49 -11.46 18.58
N GLU A 15 9.54 -11.84 19.86
CA GLU A 15 9.07 -10.99 20.97
C GLU A 15 10.13 -9.96 21.42
N GLU A 16 11.39 -10.11 20.98
CA GLU A 16 12.50 -9.24 21.34
C GLU A 16 12.53 -7.94 20.52
N ARG A 17 13.06 -6.86 21.12
CA ARG A 17 13.39 -5.64 20.36
C ARG A 17 14.69 -5.85 19.59
N PRO A 18 14.81 -5.39 18.33
CA PRO A 18 13.83 -4.60 17.57
C PRO A 18 12.84 -5.42 16.72
N ILE A 19 12.93 -6.76 16.72
CA ILE A 19 12.16 -7.63 15.81
C ILE A 19 10.66 -7.43 16.02
N ARG A 20 10.19 -7.36 17.27
CA ARG A 20 8.79 -7.12 17.59
C ARG A 20 8.25 -5.84 16.96
N GLN A 21 9.02 -4.75 16.96
CA GLN A 21 8.63 -3.48 16.34
C GLN A 21 8.48 -3.62 14.83
N ILE A 22 9.44 -4.30 14.18
CA ILE A 22 9.42 -4.52 12.74
C ILE A 22 8.20 -5.36 12.34
N LEU A 23 7.90 -6.41 13.11
CA LEU A 23 6.71 -7.24 12.88
C LEU A 23 5.42 -6.44 13.04
N TYR A 24 5.33 -5.59 14.07
CA TYR A 24 4.17 -4.73 14.27
C TYR A 24 3.99 -3.71 13.12
N LEU A 25 5.06 -3.07 12.67
CA LEU A 25 5.02 -2.18 11.51
C LEU A 25 4.57 -2.92 10.24
N GLY A 26 5.05 -4.15 10.05
CA GLY A 26 4.62 -5.01 8.94
C GLY A 26 3.13 -5.36 8.99
N GLU A 27 2.61 -5.72 10.17
CA GLU A 27 1.19 -6.01 10.38
C GLU A 27 0.30 -4.82 10.00
N LEU A 28 0.70 -3.60 10.38
CA LEU A 28 -0.04 -2.38 10.02
C LEU A 28 -0.10 -2.17 8.51
N LEU A 29 0.97 -2.49 7.77
CA LEU A 29 0.97 -2.42 6.31
C LEU A 29 0.09 -3.51 5.68
N GLU A 30 0.18 -4.76 6.17
CA GLU A 30 -0.62 -5.88 5.66
C GLU A 30 -2.12 -5.66 5.88
N THR A 31 -2.49 -5.05 7.02
CA THR A 31 -3.88 -4.72 7.38
C THR A 31 -4.32 -3.33 6.91
N CYS A 32 -3.49 -2.63 6.14
CA CYS A 32 -3.76 -1.30 5.56
C CYS A 32 -4.05 -0.19 6.59
N HIS A 33 -3.57 -0.32 7.84
CA HIS A 33 -3.64 0.73 8.85
C HIS A 33 -2.51 1.75 8.65
N PHE A 34 -2.53 2.47 7.52
CA PHE A 34 -1.41 3.33 7.11
C PHE A 34 -1.16 4.53 8.03
N GLN A 35 -2.21 5.15 8.57
CA GLN A 35 -2.08 6.23 9.56
C GLN A 35 -1.30 5.76 10.80
N SER A 36 -1.74 4.63 11.37
CA SER A 36 -1.08 4.01 12.51
C SER A 36 0.36 3.60 12.18
N PHE A 37 0.61 3.15 10.95
CA PHE A 37 1.95 2.81 10.49
C PHE A 37 2.88 4.03 10.54
N TRP A 38 2.48 5.18 9.99
CA TRP A 38 3.33 6.37 10.00
C TRP A 38 3.60 6.89 11.41
N GLN A 39 2.59 6.89 12.28
CA GLN A 39 2.76 7.26 13.70
C GLN A 39 3.72 6.32 14.43
N ALA A 40 3.54 5.00 14.26
CA ALA A 40 4.44 4.01 14.86
C ALA A 40 5.86 4.10 14.27
N LEU A 41 6.00 4.48 13.00
CA LEU A 41 7.30 4.64 12.36
C LEU A 41 8.09 5.82 12.95
N ASP A 42 7.42 6.95 13.20
CA ASP A 42 8.03 8.13 13.83
C ASP A 42 8.58 7.80 15.23
N GLU A 43 7.92 6.92 15.98
CA GLU A 43 8.38 6.44 17.29
C GLU A 43 9.56 5.46 17.23
N ASN A 44 9.87 4.92 16.05
CA ASN A 44 10.89 3.89 15.85
C ASN A 44 11.86 4.24 14.70
N MET A 45 12.13 5.53 14.49
CA MET A 45 12.98 6.00 13.39
C MET A 45 14.40 5.41 13.40
N GLU A 46 14.92 5.01 14.56
CA GLU A 46 16.21 4.35 14.68
C GLU A 46 16.30 3.02 13.92
N LEU A 47 15.16 2.35 13.69
CA LEU A 47 15.10 1.11 12.91
C LEU A 47 15.40 1.32 11.43
N LEU A 48 15.25 2.55 10.94
CA LEU A 48 15.43 2.91 9.54
C LEU A 48 16.81 3.49 9.25
N GLU A 49 17.67 3.65 10.26
CA GLU A 49 18.99 4.22 10.08
C GLU A 49 19.79 3.39 9.06
N GLY A 50 20.23 4.04 7.98
CA GLY A 50 20.96 3.40 6.88
C GLY A 50 20.09 2.80 5.76
N ILE A 51 18.76 2.76 5.90
CA ILE A 51 17.85 2.26 4.85
C ILE A 51 17.41 3.40 3.93
N THR A 52 18.13 3.59 2.83
CA THR A 52 17.80 4.65 1.87
C THR A 52 16.51 4.35 1.10
N GLY A 53 15.58 5.30 1.08
CA GLY A 53 14.35 5.19 0.28
C GLY A 53 13.28 4.26 0.87
N PHE A 54 13.34 3.97 2.17
CA PHE A 54 12.34 3.14 2.86
C PHE A 54 10.93 3.72 2.73
N GLU A 55 10.73 4.97 3.15
CA GLU A 55 9.40 5.60 3.11
C GLU A 55 8.84 5.67 1.69
N ASP A 56 9.67 5.96 0.69
CA ASP A 56 9.27 5.96 -0.71
C ASP A 56 8.83 4.56 -1.18
N SER A 57 9.45 3.51 -0.66
CA SER A 57 9.05 2.13 -0.96
C SER A 57 7.72 1.78 -0.31
N VAL A 58 7.48 2.25 0.91
CA VAL A 58 6.18 2.12 1.59
C VAL A 58 5.09 2.90 0.85
N ARG A 59 5.35 4.16 0.47
CA ARG A 59 4.42 4.96 -0.34
C ARG A 59 4.10 4.31 -1.68
N LYS A 60 5.09 3.68 -2.35
CA LYS A 60 4.83 2.89 -3.58
C LYS A 60 3.86 1.73 -3.34
N PHE A 61 4.02 1.03 -2.21
CA PHE A 61 3.09 -0.05 -1.81
C PHE A 61 1.69 0.50 -1.55
N ILE A 62 1.57 1.56 -0.77
CA ILE A 62 0.28 2.22 -0.49
C ILE A 62 -0.39 2.68 -1.80
N CYS A 63 0.36 3.32 -2.71
CA CYS A 63 -0.17 3.72 -4.00
C CYS A 63 -0.63 2.53 -4.86
N HIS A 64 0.06 1.39 -4.79
CA HIS A 64 -0.38 0.17 -5.46
C HIS A 64 -1.70 -0.34 -4.89
N VAL A 65 -1.84 -0.40 -3.57
CA VAL A 65 -3.09 -0.79 -2.90
C VAL A 65 -4.23 0.15 -3.32
N VAL A 66 -4.03 1.47 -3.21
CA VAL A 66 -5.02 2.48 -3.62
C VAL A 66 -5.41 2.32 -5.08
N GLY A 67 -4.44 2.08 -5.97
CA GLY A 67 -4.66 1.86 -7.40
C GLY A 67 -5.58 0.69 -7.73
N ILE A 68 -5.66 -0.31 -6.86
CA ILE A 68 -6.53 -1.49 -7.02
C ILE A 68 -7.89 -1.28 -6.34
N THR A 69 -7.92 -0.59 -5.20
CA THR A 69 -9.11 -0.55 -4.32
C THR A 69 -10.03 0.65 -4.57
N TYR A 70 -9.53 1.75 -5.15
CA TYR A 70 -10.32 2.97 -5.35
C TYR A 70 -10.53 3.30 -6.84
N GLN A 71 -11.75 3.73 -7.19
CA GLN A 71 -11.98 4.52 -8.41
C GLN A 71 -11.70 6.00 -8.16
N HIS A 72 -12.25 6.50 -7.05
CA HIS A 72 -12.09 7.86 -6.58
C HIS A 72 -11.70 7.84 -5.11
N ILE A 73 -10.81 8.74 -4.72
CA ILE A 73 -10.41 8.93 -3.32
C ILE A 73 -10.38 10.42 -2.99
N ASP A 74 -10.75 10.76 -1.77
CA ASP A 74 -10.61 12.14 -1.33
C ASP A 74 -9.13 12.52 -1.22
N ARG A 75 -8.79 13.73 -1.64
CA ARG A 75 -7.41 14.25 -1.62
C ARG A 75 -6.82 14.24 -0.22
N TRP A 76 -7.63 14.62 0.79
CA TRP A 76 -7.19 14.65 2.18
C TRP A 76 -6.84 13.24 2.68
N LEU A 77 -7.69 12.26 2.36
CA LEU A 77 -7.48 10.86 2.74
C LEU A 77 -6.24 10.27 2.08
N LEU A 78 -6.00 10.59 0.79
CA LEU A 78 -4.79 10.13 0.11
C LEU A 78 -3.53 10.75 0.72
N ALA A 79 -3.56 12.04 1.08
CA ALA A 79 -2.43 12.69 1.73
C ALA A 79 -2.10 12.02 3.08
N GLU A 80 -3.14 11.73 3.85
CA GLU A 80 -3.04 11.09 5.16
C GLU A 80 -2.50 9.66 5.06
N MET A 81 -3.02 8.85 4.13
CA MET A 81 -2.52 7.50 3.86
C MET A 81 -1.04 7.48 3.47
N LEU A 82 -0.53 8.54 2.82
CA LEU A 82 0.87 8.65 2.39
C LEU A 82 1.80 9.31 3.42
N GLY A 83 1.32 9.55 4.64
CA GLY A 83 2.08 10.11 5.75
C GLY A 83 2.06 11.63 5.75
N ASP A 84 0.85 12.20 5.75
CA ASP A 84 0.58 13.65 5.84
C ASP A 84 1.39 14.50 4.85
N LEU A 85 1.46 14.05 3.60
CA LEU A 85 2.20 14.76 2.56
C LEU A 85 1.62 16.16 2.30
N SER A 86 2.52 17.13 2.10
CA SER A 86 2.12 18.44 1.59
C SER A 86 1.51 18.33 0.20
N GLU A 87 0.70 19.31 -0.21
CA GLU A 87 0.08 19.32 -1.53
C GLU A 87 1.10 19.19 -2.67
N SER A 88 2.28 19.80 -2.51
CA SER A 88 3.36 19.71 -3.50
C SER A 88 3.91 18.29 -3.67
N GLN A 89 4.11 17.57 -2.56
CA GLN A 89 4.60 16.19 -2.57
C GLN A 89 3.51 15.24 -3.08
N LEU A 90 2.26 15.45 -2.67
CA LEU A 90 1.12 14.65 -3.14
C LEU A 90 0.99 14.71 -4.66
N ARG A 91 1.13 15.90 -5.25
CA ARG A 91 1.10 16.08 -6.72
C ARG A 91 2.18 15.29 -7.45
N VAL A 92 3.37 15.13 -6.86
CA VAL A 92 4.45 14.29 -7.43
C VAL A 92 4.03 12.82 -7.48
N TRP A 93 3.43 12.32 -6.41
CA TRP A 93 2.91 10.94 -6.36
C TRP A 93 1.74 10.73 -7.32
N MET A 94 0.78 11.66 -7.36
CA MET A 94 -0.33 11.61 -8.32
C MET A 94 0.18 11.56 -9.77
N SER A 95 1.12 12.45 -10.12
CA SER A 95 1.70 12.48 -11.47
C SER A 95 2.43 11.18 -11.82
N LYS A 96 3.10 10.54 -10.86
CA LYS A 96 3.82 9.28 -11.06
C LYS A 96 2.89 8.10 -11.36
N TYR A 97 1.68 8.13 -10.79
CA TYR A 97 0.68 7.07 -10.94
C TYR A 97 -0.43 7.42 -11.94
N GLY A 98 -0.35 8.58 -12.61
CA GLY A 98 -1.33 9.02 -13.60
C GLY A 98 -2.68 9.45 -13.02
N TRP A 99 -2.73 9.77 -11.72
CA TRP A 99 -3.96 10.18 -11.04
C TRP A 99 -4.26 11.66 -11.27
N THR A 100 -5.53 11.97 -11.43
CA THR A 100 -6.01 13.33 -11.76
C THR A 100 -7.07 13.78 -10.77
N GLU A 101 -7.26 15.09 -10.59
CA GLU A 101 -8.27 15.67 -9.72
C GLU A 101 -9.27 16.44 -10.59
N PRO A 102 -10.26 15.76 -11.21
CA PRO A 102 -11.23 16.43 -12.09
C PRO A 102 -12.20 17.32 -11.31
N GLU A 103 -12.50 16.96 -10.06
CA GLU A 103 -13.33 17.71 -9.13
C GLU A 103 -12.49 18.13 -7.92
N PRO A 104 -12.65 19.35 -7.38
CA PRO A 104 -11.90 19.79 -6.21
C PRO A 104 -12.06 18.83 -5.03
N GLY A 105 -10.93 18.35 -4.51
CA GLY A 105 -10.87 17.43 -3.38
C GLY A 105 -11.07 15.96 -3.74
N ARG A 106 -11.36 15.61 -5.00
CA ARG A 106 -11.67 14.24 -5.41
C ARG A 106 -10.74 13.78 -6.52
N ILE A 107 -9.88 12.83 -6.18
CA ILE A 107 -8.87 12.27 -7.08
C ILE A 107 -9.45 11.04 -7.78
N LEU A 108 -9.34 11.01 -9.10
CA LEU A 108 -9.59 9.85 -9.95
C LEU A 108 -8.32 8.97 -9.99
N ILE A 109 -8.47 7.73 -9.55
CA ILE A 109 -7.41 6.72 -9.42
C ILE A 109 -7.39 5.77 -10.61
N SER A 110 -8.51 5.11 -10.88
CA SER A 110 -8.66 4.18 -12.00
C SER A 110 -10.13 4.05 -12.40
N ASN A 111 -10.39 3.80 -13.69
CA ASN A 111 -11.72 3.46 -14.15
C ASN A 111 -11.89 1.93 -14.05
N GLN A 112 -12.56 1.44 -13.00
CA GLN A 112 -12.59 0.01 -12.66
C GLN A 112 -13.23 -0.90 -13.74
N GLU A 113 -13.86 -0.34 -14.78
CA GLU A 113 -14.32 -1.12 -15.94
C GLU A 113 -13.18 -1.92 -16.60
N GLU A 114 -11.94 -1.41 -16.57
CA GLU A 114 -10.76 -2.14 -17.08
C GLU A 114 -10.31 -3.30 -16.17
N ASN A 115 -10.68 -3.29 -14.88
CA ASN A 115 -10.29 -4.29 -13.89
C ASN A 115 -11.33 -5.42 -13.70
N ILE A 116 -12.51 -5.28 -14.30
CA ILE A 116 -13.50 -6.37 -14.36
C ILE A 116 -12.92 -7.44 -15.30
N LYS A 117 -12.49 -8.58 -14.75
CA LYS A 117 -12.12 -9.74 -15.57
C LYS A 117 -13.38 -10.53 -15.91
N PRO A 118 -13.95 -10.41 -17.12
CA PRO A 118 -15.11 -11.22 -17.49
C PRO A 118 -14.68 -12.69 -17.52
N LYS A 119 -15.31 -13.52 -16.68
CA LYS A 119 -15.25 -14.97 -16.85
C LYS A 119 -16.28 -15.35 -17.90
N ASN A 120 -15.85 -15.48 -19.15
CA ASN A 120 -16.66 -16.11 -20.20
C ASN A 120 -16.77 -17.61 -19.89
N ILE A 121 -17.85 -18.01 -19.24
CA ILE A 121 -18.20 -19.43 -19.08
C ILE A 121 -18.85 -19.86 -20.39
N VAL A 122 -18.04 -20.37 -21.31
CA VAL A 122 -18.53 -21.13 -22.46
C VAL A 122 -18.18 -22.58 -22.16
N GLU A 123 -19.16 -23.39 -21.78
CA GLU A 123 -19.01 -24.84 -21.83
C GLU A 123 -18.83 -25.23 -23.30
N LYS A 124 -17.57 -25.47 -23.71
CA LYS A 124 -17.28 -26.09 -25.00
C LYS A 124 -17.48 -27.59 -24.83
N ILE A 125 -18.59 -28.11 -25.35
CA ILE A 125 -18.75 -29.55 -25.56
C ILE A 125 -18.00 -29.86 -26.86
N ASP A 126 -16.72 -30.19 -26.77
CA ASP A 126 -15.97 -30.74 -27.89
C ASP A 126 -16.27 -32.24 -27.99
N PHE A 127 -16.88 -32.65 -29.11
CA PHE A 127 -17.05 -34.07 -29.44
C PHE A 127 -15.81 -34.52 -30.20
N ASP A 128 -14.84 -35.11 -29.51
CA ASP A 128 -13.78 -35.88 -30.15
C ASP A 128 -14.43 -37.06 -30.91
N SER A 129 -14.20 -37.12 -32.23
CA SER A 129 -14.62 -38.21 -33.13
C SER A 129 -13.54 -39.28 -33.26
#